data_AF-A0AAU9ALX9-F1
#
_entry.id   AF-A0AAU9ALX9-F1
#
_cell.length_a   1.000
_cell.length_b   1.000
_cell.length_c   1.000
_cell.angle_alpha   90.00
_cell.angle_beta   90.00
_cell.angle_gamma   90.00
#
_symmetry.space_group_name_H-M   'P 1'
#
loop_
_entity.id
_entity.type
_entity.pdbx_description
1 polymer ?
#
loop_
_entity_poly.entity_id
_entity_poly.type
_entity_poly.pdbx_seq_one_letter_code
_entity_poly.pdbx_strand_id
1 'polypeptide(L)'
;MRTQGEIHMFKITPLVAGALALAVCDFCQAAAKDIDGYRPERAELAAQMPVYIVALNERVRPQVAYPERSPGMDAYLMIQTQNMIDSLQPAMSSGSAIATGALGGAIGVALGEAMVRAAAREYAAATYAPLLRSQCDLQVDAPLQGAVREATARSPWGAAAQPVFIAGGVEDWDKQIAKDRPRQVISVTASMTPDFSALVTTVDAAAFAPEDASAGTGWQKKPLWRDQLIVVSDPMALAPKTQADIDRMVAEENARYAESGDLAIVERVAKDRYGSGKPERSQAVAADRRHQSRLKLARAATWVAGTDGARRAQLWSEDSCAPMRAALDQAVAETGRLLDDLYAQRLPARVPSKDTAQAWGQQPGARAIQALPGGVYVSRNDAGATQLDYRFSLLPLKD
;
A
#
# COMPACT_ATOMS: atom_id res chain seq x y z
N MET A 1 -67.63 9.22 12.99
CA MET A 1 -66.87 8.27 12.17
C MET A 1 -65.42 8.68 12.19
N ARG A 2 -64.59 7.91 12.90
CA ARG A 2 -63.13 8.06 12.97
C ARG A 2 -62.55 7.37 11.75
N THR A 3 -61.69 8.04 11.01
CA THR A 3 -60.78 7.39 10.05
C THR A 3 -59.36 7.82 10.42
N GLN A 4 -58.53 6.79 10.55
CA GLN A 4 -57.24 6.76 11.22
C GLN A 4 -56.18 7.49 10.40
N GLY A 5 -55.29 8.20 11.11
CA GLY A 5 -54.04 8.69 10.56
C GLY A 5 -53.08 7.51 10.35
N GLU A 6 -52.61 7.35 9.12
CA GLU A 6 -51.47 6.48 8.82
C GLU A 6 -50.18 7.23 9.15
N ILE A 7 -49.54 6.76 10.21
CA ILE A 7 -48.17 7.12 10.59
C ILE A 7 -47.26 6.50 9.53
N HIS A 8 -46.64 7.33 8.69
CA HIS A 8 -45.55 6.92 7.83
C HIS A 8 -44.37 6.46 8.70
N MET A 9 -44.29 5.14 8.86
CA MET A 9 -43.18 4.44 9.51
C MET A 9 -41.95 4.55 8.60
N PHE A 10 -41.09 5.53 8.87
CA PHE A 10 -39.73 5.58 8.33
C PHE A 10 -39.02 4.28 8.73
N LYS A 11 -38.93 3.34 7.78
CA LYS A 11 -38.06 2.17 7.90
C LYS A 11 -36.62 2.66 7.79
N ILE A 12 -36.00 2.90 8.94
CA ILE A 12 -34.56 3.05 9.06
C ILE A 12 -33.97 1.72 8.62
N THR A 13 -33.45 1.69 7.39
CA THR A 13 -32.70 0.55 6.88
C THR A 13 -31.38 0.52 7.65
N PRO A 14 -31.02 -0.56 8.36
CA PRO A 14 -29.72 -0.64 8.98
C PRO A 14 -28.66 -0.56 7.87
N LEU A 15 -27.84 0.48 7.95
CA LEU A 15 -26.64 0.69 7.18
C LEU A 15 -25.89 -0.64 7.02
N VAL A 16 -25.74 -1.06 5.77
CA VAL A 16 -24.89 -2.16 5.33
C VAL A 16 -23.44 -1.73 5.53
N ALA A 17 -23.03 -1.68 6.80
CA ALA A 17 -21.66 -1.57 7.24
C ALA A 17 -21.22 -3.00 7.58
N GLY A 18 -20.55 -3.67 6.65
CA GLY A 18 -19.96 -4.99 6.94
C GLY A 18 -20.02 -5.98 5.79
N ALA A 19 -19.26 -5.72 4.73
CA ALA A 19 -18.80 -6.79 3.82
C ALA A 19 -17.57 -6.39 2.97
N LEU A 20 -16.85 -5.33 3.33
CA LEU A 20 -15.73 -4.80 2.55
C LEU A 20 -14.40 -5.07 3.28
N ALA A 21 -14.04 -6.34 3.46
CA ALA A 21 -12.75 -6.68 4.09
C ALA A 21 -12.16 -8.07 3.78
N LEU A 22 -12.78 -8.95 2.98
CA LEU A 22 -12.30 -10.35 2.89
C LEU A 22 -11.99 -10.89 1.49
N ALA A 23 -11.98 -10.06 0.44
CA ALA A 23 -11.63 -10.52 -0.91
C ALA A 23 -10.18 -10.23 -1.35
N VAL A 24 -9.39 -9.50 -0.55
CA VAL A 24 -8.02 -9.05 -0.93
C VAL A 24 -6.90 -9.93 -0.33
N CYS A 25 -7.22 -11.00 0.41
CA CYS A 25 -6.22 -11.72 1.22
C CYS A 25 -6.01 -13.22 0.92
N ASP A 26 -6.31 -13.71 -0.28
CA ASP A 26 -5.59 -14.90 -0.81
C ASP A 26 -4.30 -14.50 -1.54
N PHE A 27 -4.19 -13.25 -2.01
CA PHE A 27 -2.98 -12.72 -2.64
C PHE A 27 -1.93 -12.22 -1.64
N CYS A 28 -2.37 -11.81 -0.43
CA CYS A 28 -1.51 -11.25 0.62
C CYS A 28 -0.88 -12.30 1.55
N GLN A 29 -1.39 -13.54 1.58
CA GLN A 29 -0.81 -14.64 2.38
C GLN A 29 0.03 -15.63 1.54
N ALA A 30 0.67 -15.14 0.48
CA ALA A 30 1.50 -15.94 -0.42
C ALA A 30 2.80 -16.49 0.21
N ALA A 31 2.95 -16.42 1.54
CA ALA A 31 4.02 -17.09 2.29
C ALA A 31 3.61 -18.47 2.84
N ALA A 32 2.34 -18.90 2.70
CA ALA A 32 1.85 -20.06 3.46
C ALA A 32 2.03 -21.44 2.80
N LYS A 33 2.28 -21.55 1.49
CA LYS A 33 2.62 -22.81 0.80
C LYS A 33 3.49 -22.54 -0.42
N ASP A 34 4.56 -23.33 -0.60
CA ASP A 34 5.36 -23.33 -1.82
C ASP A 34 4.48 -23.72 -3.02
N ILE A 35 4.10 -22.73 -3.82
CA ILE A 35 3.51 -22.94 -5.15
C ILE A 35 4.67 -22.98 -6.12
N ASP A 36 4.66 -23.93 -7.06
CA ASP A 36 5.69 -24.02 -8.10
C ASP A 36 5.81 -22.72 -8.93
N GLY A 37 6.99 -22.48 -9.49
CA GLY A 37 7.20 -21.42 -10.48
C GLY A 37 6.97 -21.87 -11.91
N TYR A 38 7.06 -20.93 -12.83
CA TYR A 38 7.14 -21.24 -14.26
C TYR A 38 8.36 -22.13 -14.56
N ARG A 39 8.16 -23.11 -15.44
CA ARG A 39 9.22 -24.00 -15.94
C ARG A 39 9.04 -24.22 -17.45
N PRO A 40 10.11 -24.48 -18.23
CA PRO A 40 10.02 -24.60 -19.67
C PRO A 40 9.08 -25.71 -20.16
N GLU A 41 8.98 -26.83 -19.42
CA GLU A 41 8.05 -27.92 -19.74
C GLU A 41 6.57 -27.50 -19.71
N ARG A 42 6.25 -26.36 -19.10
CA ARG A 42 4.89 -25.79 -19.05
C ARG A 42 4.60 -24.84 -20.22
N ALA A 43 5.55 -24.61 -21.12
CA ALA A 43 5.41 -23.66 -22.23
C ALA A 43 4.24 -24.02 -23.18
N GLU A 44 4.07 -25.31 -23.50
CA GLU A 44 2.98 -25.75 -24.38
C GLU A 44 1.60 -25.50 -23.75
N LEU A 45 1.45 -25.82 -22.45
CA LEU A 45 0.23 -25.52 -21.70
C LEU A 45 0.00 -24.00 -21.60
N ALA A 46 1.05 -23.23 -21.35
CA ALA A 46 0.97 -21.77 -21.29
C ALA A 46 0.47 -21.16 -22.61
N ALA A 47 0.95 -21.65 -23.75
CA ALA A 47 0.55 -21.17 -25.07
C ALA A 47 -0.94 -21.39 -25.39
N GLN A 48 -1.58 -22.37 -24.75
CA GLN A 48 -3.00 -22.70 -24.97
C GLN A 48 -3.96 -21.88 -24.09
N MET A 49 -3.44 -21.17 -23.09
CA MET A 49 -4.26 -20.45 -22.12
C MET A 49 -4.51 -19.00 -22.56
N PRO A 50 -5.74 -18.48 -22.39
CA PRO A 50 -5.99 -17.04 -22.49
C PRO A 50 -5.15 -16.30 -21.44
N VAL A 51 -4.54 -15.19 -21.86
CA VAL A 51 -3.70 -14.32 -21.02
C VAL A 51 -4.50 -13.08 -20.65
N TYR A 52 -4.60 -12.81 -19.35
CA TYR A 52 -5.21 -11.60 -18.81
C TYR A 52 -4.12 -10.77 -18.14
N ILE A 53 -3.96 -9.52 -18.57
CA ILE A 53 -3.04 -8.56 -17.93
C ILE A 53 -3.88 -7.55 -17.16
N VAL A 54 -3.77 -7.57 -15.84
CA VAL A 54 -4.60 -6.80 -14.92
C VAL A 54 -3.76 -5.67 -14.31
N ALA A 55 -4.13 -4.41 -14.54
CA ALA A 55 -3.59 -3.32 -13.72
C ALA A 55 -4.42 -3.24 -12.44
N LEU A 56 -3.80 -3.35 -11.26
CA LEU A 56 -4.52 -3.26 -9.97
C LEU A 56 -4.75 -1.81 -9.51
N ASN A 57 -4.05 -0.86 -10.14
CA ASN A 57 -4.22 0.56 -9.96
C ASN A 57 -3.83 1.31 -11.24
N GLU A 58 -4.61 2.32 -11.59
CA GLU A 58 -4.39 3.14 -12.80
C GLU A 58 -3.30 4.20 -12.61
N ARG A 59 -3.15 4.70 -11.38
CA ARG A 59 -2.19 5.74 -11.01
C ARG A 59 -1.33 5.30 -9.84
N VAL A 60 -0.12 5.85 -9.70
CA VAL A 60 0.72 5.62 -8.51
C VAL A 60 -0.11 5.89 -7.24
N ARG A 61 -0.04 4.99 -6.25
CA ARG A 61 -0.74 5.14 -4.96
C ARG A 61 0.23 4.94 -3.79
N PRO A 62 0.03 5.59 -2.65
CA PRO A 62 0.80 5.24 -1.46
C PRO A 62 0.34 3.92 -0.87
N GLN A 63 1.31 3.15 -0.38
CA GLN A 63 1.07 2.02 0.51
C GLN A 63 0.64 2.53 1.89
N VAL A 64 -0.22 1.76 2.55
CA VAL A 64 -0.73 1.99 3.90
C VAL A 64 -0.11 0.94 4.80
N ALA A 65 0.72 1.38 5.74
CA ALA A 65 1.34 0.53 6.74
C ALA A 65 0.31 0.17 7.83
N TYR A 66 -0.20 -1.07 7.80
CA TYR A 66 -1.06 -1.61 8.84
C TYR A 66 -0.22 -2.39 9.86
N PRO A 67 -0.13 -1.96 11.14
CA PRO A 67 0.76 -2.56 12.15
C PRO A 67 0.50 -4.04 12.43
N GLU A 68 -0.74 -4.49 12.23
CA GLU A 68 -1.20 -5.87 12.45
C GLU A 68 -0.69 -6.88 11.38
N ARG A 69 -0.11 -6.40 10.27
CA ARG A 69 0.34 -7.26 9.14
C ARG A 69 1.81 -7.65 9.18
N SER A 70 2.57 -7.25 10.21
CA SER A 70 4.00 -7.54 10.30
C SER A 70 4.34 -8.36 11.56
N PRO A 71 4.38 -9.71 11.47
CA PRO A 71 4.95 -10.53 12.52
C PRO A 71 6.43 -10.16 12.70
N GLY A 72 6.83 -9.72 13.90
CA GLY A 72 8.21 -9.34 14.18
C GLY A 72 8.57 -7.90 13.79
N MET A 73 7.63 -6.96 13.93
CA MET A 73 7.88 -5.51 13.84
C MET A 73 9.24 -5.13 14.42
N ASP A 74 10.17 -4.73 13.55
CA ASP A 74 11.44 -4.15 13.97
C ASP A 74 11.14 -2.93 14.87
N ALA A 75 11.92 -2.76 15.94
CA ALA A 75 11.74 -1.66 16.90
C ALA A 75 11.66 -0.28 16.21
N TYR A 76 12.31 -0.14 15.05
CA TYR A 76 12.22 1.04 14.19
C TYR A 76 10.81 1.31 13.66
N LEU A 77 10.10 0.27 13.19
CA LEU A 77 8.74 0.42 12.68
C LEU A 77 7.71 0.57 13.79
N MET A 78 7.96 0.01 14.97
CA MET A 78 7.17 0.36 16.16
C MET A 78 7.36 1.83 16.54
N ILE A 79 8.57 2.37 16.46
CA ILE A 79 8.83 3.80 16.67
C ILE A 79 8.18 4.63 15.57
N GLN A 80 8.24 4.21 14.30
CA GLN A 80 7.54 4.89 13.21
C GLN A 80 6.03 4.86 13.41
N THR A 81 5.48 3.71 13.77
CA THR A 81 4.05 3.50 14.04
C THR A 81 3.62 4.28 15.27
N GLN A 82 4.43 4.31 16.33
CA GLN A 82 4.14 5.08 17.55
C GLN A 82 4.26 6.58 17.27
N ASN A 83 5.24 7.06 16.51
CA ASN A 83 5.34 8.47 16.13
C ASN A 83 4.23 8.88 15.14
N MET A 84 3.84 7.98 14.23
CA MET A 84 2.69 8.11 13.34
C MET A 84 1.40 8.18 14.18
N ILE A 85 1.17 7.21 15.07
CA ILE A 85 0.07 7.18 16.03
C ILE A 85 0.11 8.41 16.93
N ASP A 86 1.23 8.89 17.44
CA ASP A 86 1.34 10.07 18.30
C ASP A 86 1.11 11.38 17.50
N SER A 87 1.37 11.37 16.19
CA SER A 87 1.05 12.48 15.28
C SER A 87 -0.41 12.50 14.82
N LEU A 88 -1.12 11.36 14.93
CA LEU A 88 -2.50 11.12 14.47
C LEU A 88 -3.52 10.86 15.60
N GLN A 89 -3.04 10.52 16.80
CA GLN A 89 -3.80 10.20 18.01
C GLN A 89 -4.95 11.16 18.32
N PRO A 90 -4.92 12.44 17.92
CA PRO A 90 -6.02 13.33 18.24
C PRO A 90 -7.01 13.54 17.10
N ALA A 91 -6.82 12.96 15.90
CA ALA A 91 -7.85 12.94 14.82
C ALA A 91 -9.10 12.14 15.22
N MET A 92 -9.04 11.41 16.33
CA MET A 92 -10.16 10.64 16.84
C MET A 92 -11.13 11.53 17.64
N SER A 93 -12.42 11.52 17.29
CA SER A 93 -13.47 12.25 18.02
C SER A 93 -13.47 11.86 19.51
N SER A 94 -13.82 12.77 20.41
CA SER A 94 -13.71 12.61 21.88
C SER A 94 -14.35 11.34 22.48
N GLY A 95 -15.20 10.61 21.76
CA GLY A 95 -15.71 9.29 22.17
C GLY A 95 -14.70 8.13 22.11
N SER A 96 -13.61 8.30 21.35
CA SER A 96 -12.59 7.28 21.09
C SER A 96 -11.39 7.32 22.05
N ALA A 97 -11.07 8.49 22.61
CA ALA A 97 -10.02 8.64 23.62
C ALA A 97 -10.35 7.88 24.94
N ILE A 98 -11.64 7.55 25.15
CA ILE A 98 -12.10 6.70 26.25
C ILE A 98 -11.76 5.22 25.98
N ALA A 99 -11.71 4.79 24.72
CA ALA A 99 -11.45 3.39 24.34
C ALA A 99 -9.97 3.01 24.53
N THR A 100 -9.03 3.96 24.41
CA THR A 100 -7.59 3.70 24.60
C THR A 100 -7.24 3.39 26.07
N GLY A 101 -8.02 3.91 27.02
CA GLY A 101 -7.90 3.54 28.44
C GLY A 101 -8.60 2.22 28.81
N ALA A 102 -9.37 1.63 27.89
CA ALA A 102 -10.18 0.43 28.08
C ALA A 102 -9.72 -0.76 27.22
N LEU A 103 -8.41 -0.84 26.94
CA LEU A 103 -7.75 -1.94 26.23
C LEU A 103 -7.66 -3.22 27.09
N GLY A 104 -8.80 -3.72 27.56
CA GLY A 104 -8.89 -4.97 28.35
C GLY A 104 -9.85 -6.02 27.80
N GLY A 105 -10.63 -5.73 26.74
CA GLY A 105 -11.65 -6.63 26.22
C GLY A 105 -11.81 -6.60 24.70
N ALA A 106 -12.39 -7.66 24.14
CA ALA A 106 -12.48 -7.93 22.69
C ALA A 106 -13.14 -6.79 21.87
N ILE A 107 -14.04 -6.00 22.46
CA ILE A 107 -14.66 -4.83 21.81
C ILE A 107 -13.66 -3.64 21.74
N GLY A 108 -12.79 -3.49 22.75
CA GLY A 108 -11.73 -2.47 22.74
C GLY A 108 -10.62 -2.76 21.74
N VAL A 109 -10.35 -4.04 21.46
CA VAL A 109 -9.38 -4.47 20.43
C VAL A 109 -9.89 -4.14 19.03
N ALA A 110 -11.14 -4.48 18.70
CA ALA A 110 -11.71 -4.21 17.38
C ALA A 110 -11.87 -2.70 17.08
N LEU A 111 -12.23 -1.90 18.09
CA LEU A 111 -12.25 -0.43 17.96
C LEU A 111 -10.83 0.14 17.79
N GLY A 112 -9.84 -0.40 18.51
CA GLY A 112 -8.44 -0.06 18.34
C GLY A 112 -7.92 -0.35 16.93
N GLU A 113 -8.22 -1.52 16.37
CA GLU A 113 -7.81 -1.90 15.01
C GLU A 113 -8.43 -0.97 13.94
N ALA A 114 -9.74 -0.71 14.03
CA ALA A 114 -10.41 0.20 13.09
C ALA A 114 -9.82 1.62 13.15
N MET A 115 -9.53 2.12 14.35
CA MET A 115 -8.91 3.44 14.55
C MET A 115 -7.47 3.48 14.02
N VAL A 116 -6.68 2.43 14.26
CA VAL A 116 -5.31 2.31 13.74
C VAL A 116 -5.31 2.29 12.21
N ARG A 117 -6.24 1.56 11.59
CA ARG A 117 -6.41 1.55 10.13
C ARG A 117 -6.81 2.91 9.58
N ALA A 118 -7.74 3.60 10.23
CA ALA A 118 -8.16 4.95 9.83
C ALA A 118 -6.99 5.95 9.93
N ALA A 119 -6.23 5.91 11.02
CA ALA A 119 -5.03 6.73 11.20
C ALA A 119 -3.99 6.43 10.11
N ALA A 120 -3.67 5.17 9.85
CA ALA A 120 -2.71 4.80 8.79
C ALA A 120 -3.13 5.33 7.41
N ARG A 121 -4.43 5.31 7.09
CA ARG A 121 -4.97 5.90 5.86
C ARG A 121 -4.84 7.42 5.84
N GLU A 122 -5.20 8.08 6.94
CA GLU A 122 -5.07 9.55 7.06
C GLU A 122 -3.61 9.98 6.91
N TYR A 123 -2.67 9.25 7.49
CA TYR A 123 -1.24 9.49 7.33
C TYR A 123 -0.78 9.34 5.88
N ALA A 124 -1.14 8.24 5.24
CA ALA A 124 -0.81 8.01 3.83
C ALA A 124 -1.42 9.11 2.95
N ALA A 125 -2.67 9.51 3.20
CA ALA A 125 -3.34 10.60 2.47
C ALA A 125 -2.65 11.96 2.68
N ALA A 126 -2.32 12.32 3.91
CA ALA A 126 -1.63 13.57 4.23
C ALA A 126 -0.23 13.63 3.59
N THR A 127 0.51 12.51 3.62
CA THR A 127 1.83 12.39 3.02
C THR A 127 1.76 12.41 1.48
N TYR A 128 0.66 11.93 0.90
CA TYR A 128 0.43 11.91 -0.54
C TYR A 128 -0.07 13.24 -1.12
N ALA A 129 -0.68 14.10 -0.30
CA ALA A 129 -1.24 15.38 -0.74
C ALA A 129 -0.28 16.28 -1.54
N PRO A 130 1.04 16.38 -1.25
CA PRO A 130 1.98 17.14 -2.09
C PRO A 130 2.07 16.64 -3.53
N LEU A 131 2.04 15.32 -3.74
CA LEU A 131 2.07 14.73 -5.09
C LEU A 131 0.78 15.02 -5.84
N LEU A 132 -0.38 14.89 -5.19
CA LEU A 132 -1.67 15.23 -5.79
C LEU A 132 -1.75 16.70 -6.21
N ARG A 133 -1.30 17.62 -5.33
CA ARG A 133 -1.27 19.06 -5.65
C ARG A 133 -0.34 19.38 -6.82
N SER A 134 0.71 18.60 -6.99
CA SER A 134 1.69 18.76 -8.08
C SER A 134 1.34 17.94 -9.32
N GLN A 135 0.19 17.24 -9.33
CA GLN A 135 -0.25 16.35 -10.40
C GLN A 135 0.75 15.22 -10.74
N CYS A 136 1.49 14.78 -9.72
CA CYS A 136 2.49 13.72 -9.82
C CYS A 136 1.94 12.33 -9.47
N ASP A 137 0.63 12.18 -9.44
CA ASP A 137 -0.06 10.88 -9.40
C ASP A 137 -0.13 10.27 -10.80
N LEU A 138 1.05 9.94 -11.32
CA LEU A 138 1.24 9.50 -12.70
C LEU A 138 0.45 8.23 -13.01
N GLN A 139 -0.01 8.11 -14.26
CA GLN A 139 -0.61 6.87 -14.77
C GLN A 139 0.46 5.77 -14.87
N VAL A 140 0.07 4.55 -14.48
CA VAL A 140 0.98 3.38 -14.42
C VAL A 140 0.44 2.15 -15.12
N ASP A 141 -0.87 2.08 -15.33
CA ASP A 141 -1.54 0.94 -15.97
C ASP A 141 -1.01 0.66 -17.37
N ALA A 142 -1.18 1.59 -18.31
CA ALA A 142 -0.78 1.43 -19.70
C ALA A 142 0.72 1.09 -19.88
N PRO A 143 1.68 1.82 -19.27
CA PRO A 143 3.09 1.49 -19.46
C PRO A 143 3.47 0.14 -18.85
N LEU A 144 2.95 -0.23 -17.67
CA LEU A 144 3.25 -1.53 -17.06
C LEU A 144 2.59 -2.69 -17.81
N GLN A 145 1.33 -2.53 -18.24
CA GLN A 145 0.64 -3.51 -19.08
C GLN A 145 1.35 -3.69 -20.43
N GLY A 146 1.88 -2.60 -20.99
CA GLY A 146 2.73 -2.62 -22.19
C GLY A 146 3.98 -3.47 -22.00
N ALA A 147 4.73 -3.24 -20.91
CA ALA A 147 5.92 -4.03 -20.58
C ALA A 147 5.61 -5.52 -20.43
N VAL A 148 4.51 -5.88 -19.74
CA VAL A 148 4.08 -7.28 -19.59
C VAL A 148 3.71 -7.88 -20.93
N ARG A 149 2.93 -7.18 -21.76
CA ARG A 149 2.56 -7.65 -23.11
C ARG A 149 3.80 -7.94 -23.94
N GLU A 150 4.77 -7.03 -23.93
CA GLU A 150 5.99 -7.15 -24.72
C GLU A 150 6.86 -8.31 -24.25
N ALA A 151 7.05 -8.47 -22.94
CA ALA A 151 7.77 -9.63 -22.38
C ALA A 151 7.03 -10.95 -22.66
N THR A 152 5.69 -10.95 -22.59
CA THR A 152 4.86 -12.10 -22.97
C THR A 152 5.08 -12.47 -24.43
N ALA A 153 5.04 -11.50 -25.34
CA ALA A 153 5.25 -11.74 -26.77
C ALA A 153 6.66 -12.29 -27.09
N ARG A 154 7.67 -11.95 -26.29
CA ARG A 154 9.04 -12.48 -26.41
C ARG A 154 9.22 -13.85 -25.75
N SER A 155 8.30 -14.27 -24.89
CA SER A 155 8.39 -15.55 -24.18
C SER A 155 8.25 -16.74 -25.14
N PRO A 156 8.81 -17.92 -24.80
CA PRO A 156 8.70 -19.12 -25.63
C PRO A 156 7.27 -19.58 -25.93
N TRP A 157 6.30 -19.16 -25.11
CA TRP A 157 4.90 -19.59 -25.21
C TRP A 157 3.96 -18.48 -25.70
N GLY A 158 4.38 -17.20 -25.64
CA GLY A 158 3.49 -16.06 -25.80
C GLY A 158 3.53 -15.37 -27.17
N ALA A 159 4.33 -15.85 -28.13
CA ALA A 159 4.46 -15.22 -29.45
C ALA A 159 3.12 -15.10 -30.22
N ALA A 160 2.20 -16.05 -30.03
CA ALA A 160 0.86 -16.03 -30.61
C ALA A 160 -0.23 -15.58 -29.62
N ALA A 161 0.13 -15.29 -28.37
CA ALA A 161 -0.84 -14.88 -27.37
C ALA A 161 -1.41 -13.49 -27.72
N GLN A 162 -2.71 -13.32 -27.50
CA GLN A 162 -3.39 -12.03 -27.58
C GLN A 162 -3.89 -11.66 -26.19
N PRO A 163 -3.07 -10.95 -25.38
CA PRO A 163 -3.46 -10.64 -24.01
C PRO A 163 -4.69 -9.73 -23.97
N VAL A 164 -5.61 -10.04 -23.06
CA VAL A 164 -6.75 -9.19 -22.72
C VAL A 164 -6.34 -8.27 -21.59
N PHE A 165 -6.44 -6.96 -21.82
CA PHE A 165 -6.18 -5.95 -20.80
C PHE A 165 -7.41 -5.72 -19.95
N ILE A 166 -7.23 -5.80 -18.64
CA ILE A 166 -8.26 -5.50 -17.65
C ILE A 166 -7.78 -4.27 -16.88
N ALA A 167 -8.53 -3.17 -17.04
CA ALA A 167 -8.41 -2.02 -16.15
C ALA A 167 -9.04 -2.41 -14.81
N GLY A 168 -8.22 -2.50 -13.77
CA GLY A 168 -8.67 -2.81 -12.43
C GLY A 168 -8.46 -1.60 -11.53
N GLY A 169 -9.56 -1.11 -10.97
CA GLY A 169 -9.49 -0.82 -9.54
C GLY A 169 -9.21 -2.13 -8.79
N VAL A 170 -8.75 -2.04 -7.54
CA VAL A 170 -8.54 -3.22 -6.67
C VAL A 170 -9.81 -4.09 -6.55
N GLU A 171 -10.98 -3.51 -6.83
CA GLU A 171 -12.29 -4.15 -6.74
C GLU A 171 -12.73 -4.76 -8.08
N ASP A 172 -13.28 -5.97 -8.03
CA ASP A 172 -14.04 -6.65 -9.09
C ASP A 172 -13.32 -7.04 -10.40
N TRP A 173 -12.01 -6.82 -10.53
CA TRP A 173 -11.24 -7.33 -11.69
C TRP A 173 -11.38 -8.86 -11.85
N ASP A 174 -11.49 -9.57 -10.73
CA ASP A 174 -11.56 -11.04 -10.71
C ASP A 174 -12.90 -11.57 -11.24
N LYS A 175 -13.95 -10.74 -11.27
CA LYS A 175 -15.26 -11.05 -11.88
C LYS A 175 -15.23 -10.95 -13.40
N GLN A 176 -14.28 -10.21 -13.97
CA GLN A 176 -14.12 -10.04 -15.42
C GLN A 176 -13.38 -11.21 -16.08
N ILE A 177 -12.79 -12.10 -15.27
CA ILE A 177 -12.01 -13.24 -15.74
C ILE A 177 -12.82 -14.52 -15.54
N ALA A 178 -13.09 -15.22 -16.64
CA ALA A 178 -13.73 -16.53 -16.61
C ALA A 178 -12.87 -17.55 -15.84
N LYS A 179 -13.44 -18.20 -14.82
CA LYS A 179 -12.74 -19.12 -13.93
C LYS A 179 -13.01 -20.60 -14.25
N ASP A 180 -13.88 -20.87 -15.21
CA ASP A 180 -14.32 -22.20 -15.67
C ASP A 180 -13.37 -22.87 -16.66
N ARG A 181 -12.39 -22.13 -17.20
CA ARG A 181 -11.35 -22.63 -18.10
C ARG A 181 -9.92 -22.30 -17.63
N PRO A 182 -8.90 -23.05 -18.09
CA PRO A 182 -7.50 -22.72 -17.85
C PRO A 182 -7.17 -21.29 -18.29
N ARG A 183 -6.30 -20.59 -17.55
CA ARG A 183 -5.99 -19.18 -17.80
C ARG A 183 -4.67 -18.75 -17.17
N GLN A 184 -4.08 -17.72 -17.75
CA GLN A 184 -2.97 -16.97 -17.15
C GLN A 184 -3.48 -15.60 -16.71
N VAL A 185 -3.15 -15.22 -15.48
CA VAL A 185 -3.45 -13.90 -14.91
C VAL A 185 -2.12 -13.28 -14.51
N ILE A 186 -1.76 -12.18 -15.15
CA ILE A 186 -0.59 -11.38 -14.82
C ILE A 186 -1.09 -10.05 -14.27
N SER A 187 -0.99 -9.86 -12.96
CA SER A 187 -1.40 -8.61 -12.32
C SER A 187 -0.19 -7.70 -12.10
N VAL A 188 -0.37 -6.40 -12.32
CA VAL A 188 0.66 -5.38 -12.16
C VAL A 188 0.16 -4.24 -11.27
N THR A 189 1.06 -3.74 -10.43
CA THR A 189 0.81 -2.57 -9.57
C THR A 189 2.09 -1.76 -9.42
N ALA A 190 1.96 -0.45 -9.26
CA ALA A 190 3.04 0.43 -8.83
C ALA A 190 2.56 1.34 -7.71
N SER A 191 3.37 1.46 -6.65
CA SER A 191 2.99 2.17 -5.44
C SER A 191 4.19 2.82 -4.75
N MET A 192 3.96 3.89 -4.00
CA MET A 192 4.97 4.46 -3.12
C MET A 192 5.04 3.67 -1.82
N THR A 193 6.25 3.43 -1.31
CA THR A 193 6.41 2.91 0.06
C THR A 193 5.73 3.83 1.08
N PRO A 194 5.36 3.34 2.28
CA PRO A 194 4.65 4.16 3.28
C PRO A 194 5.38 5.45 3.66
N ASP A 195 6.71 5.42 3.64
CA ASP A 195 7.60 6.55 3.95
C ASP A 195 8.08 7.31 2.69
N PHE A 196 7.55 6.97 1.52
CA PHE A 196 7.90 7.53 0.21
C PHE A 196 9.39 7.44 -0.15
N SER A 197 10.15 6.53 0.49
CA SER A 197 11.55 6.27 0.16
C SER A 197 11.74 5.67 -1.22
N ALA A 198 10.77 4.93 -1.76
CA ALA A 198 10.89 4.31 -3.08
C ALA A 198 9.53 4.13 -3.76
N LEU A 199 9.59 3.93 -5.08
CA LEU A 199 8.51 3.37 -5.86
C LEU A 199 8.70 1.85 -5.96
N VAL A 200 7.65 1.10 -5.67
CA VAL A 200 7.62 -0.36 -5.70
C VAL A 200 6.61 -0.80 -6.76
N THR A 201 7.11 -1.48 -7.78
CA THR A 201 6.31 -2.15 -8.80
C THR A 201 6.29 -3.64 -8.52
N THR A 202 5.11 -4.24 -8.55
CA THR A 202 4.92 -5.69 -8.36
C THR A 202 4.20 -6.26 -9.57
N VAL A 203 4.73 -7.37 -10.09
CA VAL A 203 4.09 -8.23 -11.07
C VAL A 203 3.86 -9.59 -10.43
N ASP A 204 2.61 -10.05 -10.43
CA ASP A 204 2.24 -11.40 -10.00
C ASP A 204 1.79 -12.18 -11.24
N ALA A 205 2.59 -13.14 -11.68
CA ALA A 205 2.33 -13.97 -12.84
C ALA A 205 1.87 -15.35 -12.39
N ALA A 206 0.59 -15.67 -12.58
CA ALA A 206 -0.02 -16.92 -12.14
C ALA A 206 -0.75 -17.62 -13.28
N ALA A 207 -0.70 -18.95 -13.29
CA ALA A 207 -1.55 -19.77 -14.15
C ALA A 207 -2.45 -20.69 -13.34
N PHE A 208 -3.69 -20.81 -13.79
CA PHE A 208 -4.72 -21.65 -13.19
C PHE A 208 -5.11 -22.69 -14.22
N ALA A 209 -4.77 -23.94 -13.96
CA ALA A 209 -5.07 -25.08 -14.82
C ALA A 209 -5.16 -26.35 -13.97
N PRO A 210 -5.96 -27.36 -14.37
CA PRO A 210 -5.97 -28.65 -13.70
C PRO A 210 -4.59 -29.33 -13.83
N GLU A 211 -4.12 -29.98 -12.75
CA GLU A 211 -2.89 -30.78 -12.78
C GLU A 211 -3.03 -32.01 -13.69
N ASP A 212 -4.23 -32.60 -13.70
CA ASP A 212 -4.59 -33.72 -14.56
C ASP A 212 -6.10 -33.72 -14.88
N ALA A 213 -6.54 -34.64 -15.74
CA ALA A 213 -7.94 -34.75 -16.18
C ALA A 213 -8.92 -35.12 -15.06
N SER A 214 -8.45 -35.61 -13.91
CA SER A 214 -9.26 -35.99 -12.74
C SER A 214 -9.35 -34.88 -11.69
N ALA A 215 -8.58 -33.79 -11.85
CA ALA A 215 -8.57 -32.67 -10.93
C ALA A 215 -9.96 -32.00 -10.88
N GLY A 216 -10.55 -31.94 -9.67
CA GLY A 216 -11.78 -31.19 -9.42
C GLY A 216 -11.60 -29.67 -9.61
N THR A 217 -12.59 -28.86 -9.24
CA THR A 217 -12.58 -27.39 -9.51
C THR A 217 -11.61 -26.57 -8.64
N GLY A 218 -10.76 -27.20 -7.83
CA GLY A 218 -9.82 -26.51 -6.94
C GLY A 218 -8.81 -25.62 -7.68
N TRP A 219 -8.40 -26.02 -8.89
CA TRP A 219 -7.48 -25.26 -9.75
C TRP A 219 -8.03 -23.89 -10.15
N GLN A 220 -9.35 -23.68 -10.05
CA GLN A 220 -9.97 -22.39 -10.38
C GLN A 220 -9.55 -21.29 -9.39
N LYS A 221 -9.14 -21.66 -8.17
CA LYS A 221 -8.73 -20.72 -7.10
C LYS A 221 -7.26 -20.86 -6.72
N LYS A 222 -6.66 -22.02 -6.96
CA LYS A 222 -5.25 -22.29 -6.64
C LYS A 222 -4.45 -22.36 -7.95
N PRO A 223 -3.43 -21.51 -8.11
CA PRO A 223 -2.64 -21.55 -9.33
C PRO A 223 -1.79 -22.82 -9.37
N LEU A 224 -1.62 -23.36 -10.58
CA LEU A 224 -0.69 -24.44 -10.90
C LEU A 224 0.76 -23.94 -10.79
N TRP A 225 1.00 -22.67 -11.17
CA TRP A 225 2.25 -21.98 -10.90
C TRP A 225 2.05 -20.50 -10.66
N ARG A 226 2.97 -19.92 -9.89
CA ARG A 226 2.96 -18.49 -9.56
C ARG A 226 4.37 -17.99 -9.29
N ASP A 227 4.76 -16.91 -9.94
CA ASP A 227 5.98 -16.15 -9.61
C ASP A 227 5.60 -14.69 -9.34
N GLN A 228 6.27 -14.09 -8.37
CA GLN A 228 6.11 -12.68 -8.04
C GLN A 228 7.41 -11.94 -8.29
N LEU A 229 7.35 -10.89 -9.10
CA LEU A 229 8.50 -10.08 -9.51
C LEU A 229 8.30 -8.68 -8.94
N ILE A 230 9.27 -8.19 -8.19
CA ILE A 230 9.22 -6.89 -7.51
C ILE A 230 10.38 -6.06 -8.02
N VAL A 231 10.08 -4.84 -8.48
CA VAL A 231 11.09 -3.83 -8.77
C VAL A 231 10.95 -2.72 -7.74
N VAL A 232 12.03 -2.44 -7.01
CA VAL A 232 12.13 -1.28 -6.14
C VAL A 232 12.99 -0.25 -6.87
N SER A 233 12.49 0.98 -7.00
CA SER A 233 13.27 2.09 -7.56
C SER A 233 14.52 2.35 -6.73
N ASP A 234 15.41 3.17 -7.26
CA ASP A 234 16.49 3.71 -6.44
C ASP A 234 15.89 4.57 -5.31
N PRO A 235 16.49 4.58 -4.11
CA PRO A 235 15.91 5.24 -2.95
C PRO A 235 15.95 6.77 -3.12
N MET A 236 14.83 7.41 -2.79
CA MET A 236 14.72 8.87 -2.64
C MET A 236 15.50 9.32 -1.41
N ALA A 237 16.75 9.72 -1.66
CA ALA A 237 17.64 10.22 -0.63
C ALA A 237 17.11 11.52 -0.02
N LEU A 238 17.16 11.62 1.29
CA LEU A 238 16.93 12.86 2.02
C LEU A 238 18.27 13.45 2.43
N ALA A 239 18.55 14.67 1.96
CA ALA A 239 19.63 15.47 2.51
C ALA A 239 19.41 15.71 4.02
N PRO A 240 20.47 15.92 4.82
CA PRO A 240 20.32 16.30 6.22
C PRO A 240 19.37 17.48 6.40
N LYS A 241 18.51 17.40 7.42
CA LYS A 241 17.51 18.44 7.69
C LYS A 241 18.21 19.76 8.04
N THR A 242 17.78 20.84 7.41
CA THR A 242 18.37 22.17 7.60
C THR A 242 17.56 23.03 8.58
N GLN A 243 18.13 24.13 9.05
CA GLN A 243 17.38 25.11 9.86
C GLN A 243 16.22 25.72 9.07
N ALA A 244 16.40 25.97 7.76
CA ALA A 244 15.33 26.45 6.89
C ALA A 244 14.16 25.46 6.80
N ASP A 245 14.44 24.15 6.80
CA ASP A 245 13.39 23.12 6.87
C ASP A 245 12.63 23.18 8.19
N ILE A 246 13.33 23.34 9.32
CA ILE A 246 12.72 23.48 10.65
C ILE A 246 11.80 24.70 10.68
N ASP A 247 12.30 25.87 10.26
CA ASP A 247 11.56 27.13 10.29
C ASP A 247 10.31 27.04 9.40
N ARG A 248 10.44 26.47 8.20
CA ARG A 248 9.31 26.22 7.29
C ARG A 248 8.27 25.30 7.93
N MET A 249 8.67 24.16 8.47
CA MET A 249 7.74 23.19 9.07
C MET A 249 7.04 23.74 10.30
N VAL A 250 7.72 24.57 11.11
CA VAL A 250 7.11 25.26 12.25
C VAL A 250 6.07 26.27 11.75
N ALA A 251 6.39 27.05 10.70
CA ALA A 251 5.45 27.98 10.10
C ALA A 251 4.22 27.28 9.51
N GLU A 252 4.40 26.17 8.79
CA GLU A 252 3.32 25.36 8.23
C GLU A 252 2.39 24.80 9.31
N GLU A 253 2.94 24.28 10.41
CA GLU A 253 2.14 23.77 11.53
C GLU A 253 1.38 24.88 12.27
N ASN A 254 2.00 26.05 12.47
CA ASN A 254 1.33 27.20 13.07
C ASN A 254 0.17 27.71 12.20
N ALA A 255 0.38 27.81 10.88
CA ALA A 255 -0.67 28.20 9.95
C ALA A 255 -1.84 27.20 9.96
N ARG A 256 -1.53 25.89 9.87
CA ARG A 256 -2.52 24.83 9.97
C ARG A 256 -3.34 24.90 11.26
N TYR A 257 -2.69 25.15 12.41
CA TYR A 257 -3.38 25.23 13.70
C TYR A 257 -4.28 26.47 13.82
N ALA A 258 -3.87 27.60 13.24
CA ALA A 258 -4.71 28.79 13.15
C ALA A 258 -5.94 28.56 12.24
N GLU A 259 -5.76 27.85 11.13
CA GLU A 259 -6.82 27.58 10.14
C GLU A 259 -7.77 26.45 10.55
N SER A 260 -7.38 25.55 11.46
CA SER A 260 -8.19 24.37 11.78
C SER A 260 -9.43 24.66 12.64
N GLY A 261 -9.56 25.88 13.17
CA GLY A 261 -10.59 26.24 14.15
C GLY A 261 -10.35 25.65 15.55
N ASP A 262 -9.33 24.81 15.71
CA ASP A 262 -8.93 24.23 17.00
C ASP A 262 -8.49 25.32 17.99
N LEU A 263 -7.75 26.33 17.51
CA LEU A 263 -7.31 27.45 18.34
C LEU A 263 -8.48 28.16 19.02
N ALA A 264 -9.58 28.40 18.29
CA ALA A 264 -10.79 29.01 18.84
C ALA A 264 -11.47 28.13 19.91
N ILE A 265 -11.44 26.80 19.75
CA ILE A 265 -11.95 25.85 20.74
C ILE A 265 -11.11 25.90 22.02
N VAL A 266 -9.78 25.93 21.87
CA VAL A 266 -8.83 26.00 22.99
C VAL A 266 -8.97 27.32 23.75
N GLU A 267 -9.02 28.45 23.05
CA GLU A 267 -9.20 29.77 23.66
C GLU A 267 -10.54 29.90 24.39
N ARG A 268 -11.63 29.35 23.82
CA ARG A 268 -12.96 29.36 24.45
C ARG A 268 -12.96 28.58 25.77
N VAL A 269 -12.40 27.37 25.76
CA VAL A 269 -12.28 26.54 26.98
C VAL A 269 -11.38 27.18 28.02
N ALA A 270 -10.31 27.86 27.60
CA ALA A 270 -9.41 28.57 28.51
C ALA A 270 -10.12 29.74 29.22
N LYS A 271 -11.00 30.47 28.51
CA LYS A 271 -11.78 31.60 29.05
C LYS A 271 -12.91 31.16 29.99
N ASP A 272 -13.53 30.01 29.74
CA ASP A 272 -14.65 29.50 30.56
C ASP A 272 -14.47 28.03 30.97
N ARG A 273 -13.46 27.78 31.80
CA ARG A 273 -13.07 26.42 32.22
C ARG A 273 -14.14 25.69 33.05
N TYR A 274 -15.02 26.43 33.71
CA TYR A 274 -16.06 25.89 34.61
C TYR A 274 -17.45 25.82 33.96
N GLY A 275 -17.74 26.65 32.95
CA GLY A 275 -18.96 26.56 32.13
C GLY A 275 -18.84 25.61 30.93
N SER A 276 -17.62 25.29 30.47
CA SER A 276 -17.40 24.33 29.38
C SER A 276 -17.66 22.88 29.82
N GLY A 277 -18.41 22.13 29.00
CA GLY A 277 -18.72 20.72 29.24
C GLY A 277 -17.47 19.83 29.22
N LYS A 278 -17.53 18.65 29.86
CA LYS A 278 -16.45 17.64 29.81
C LYS A 278 -16.00 17.30 28.36
N PRO A 279 -16.89 17.15 27.37
CA PRO A 279 -16.49 16.86 25.98
C PRO A 279 -15.66 17.98 25.34
N GLU A 280 -16.05 19.24 25.52
CA GLU A 280 -15.37 20.40 24.93
C GLU A 280 -13.98 20.61 25.52
N ARG A 281 -13.85 20.43 26.84
CA ARG A 281 -12.54 20.48 27.52
C ARG A 281 -11.60 19.39 27.03
N SER A 282 -12.13 18.19 26.81
CA SER A 282 -11.35 17.06 26.29
C SER A 282 -10.88 17.33 24.85
N GLN A 283 -11.75 17.91 24.02
CA GLN A 283 -11.43 18.30 22.65
C GLN A 283 -10.34 19.39 22.60
N ALA A 284 -10.45 20.42 23.43
CA ALA A 284 -9.43 21.48 23.52
C ALA A 284 -8.05 20.92 23.92
N VAL A 285 -7.99 20.07 24.95
CA VAL A 285 -6.73 19.45 25.38
C VAL A 285 -6.14 18.55 24.29
N ALA A 286 -6.98 17.78 23.59
CA ALA A 286 -6.53 16.95 22.48
C ALA A 286 -5.95 17.81 21.34
N ALA A 287 -6.64 18.89 20.98
CA ALA A 287 -6.22 19.80 19.93
C ALA A 287 -4.89 20.51 20.23
N ASP A 288 -4.72 21.04 21.44
CA ASP A 288 -3.45 21.66 21.84
C ASP A 288 -2.31 20.63 21.89
N ARG A 289 -2.57 19.42 22.39
CA ARG A 289 -1.58 18.34 22.38
C ARG A 289 -1.12 17.94 20.98
N ARG A 290 -1.99 17.88 19.94
CA ARG A 290 -1.47 17.63 18.57
C ARG A 290 -0.58 18.75 18.10
N HIS A 291 -0.98 20.00 18.35
CA HIS A 291 -0.20 21.13 17.90
C HIS A 291 1.22 21.09 18.50
N GLN A 292 1.32 20.85 19.82
CA GLN A 292 2.63 20.72 20.49
C GLN A 292 3.43 19.50 19.99
N SER A 293 2.78 18.36 19.74
CA SER A 293 3.43 17.17 19.18
C SER A 293 4.00 17.42 17.78
N ARG A 294 3.21 18.05 16.90
CA ARG A 294 3.64 18.41 15.54
C ARG A 294 4.74 19.46 15.54
N LEU A 295 4.69 20.45 16.44
CA LEU A 295 5.79 21.40 16.64
C LEU A 295 7.07 20.71 17.12
N LYS A 296 6.97 19.71 18.01
CA LYS A 296 8.12 18.92 18.44
C LYS A 296 8.76 18.16 17.27
N LEU A 297 7.95 17.52 16.41
CA LEU A 297 8.44 16.84 15.21
C LEU A 297 9.04 17.83 14.20
N ALA A 298 8.41 18.99 14.00
CA ALA A 298 8.92 20.06 13.14
C ALA A 298 10.29 20.57 13.61
N ARG A 299 10.48 20.74 14.92
CA ARG A 299 11.73 21.19 15.55
C ARG A 299 12.82 20.12 15.70
N ALA A 300 12.53 18.86 15.39
CA ALA A 300 13.53 17.80 15.46
C ALA A 300 14.72 18.14 14.52
N ALA A 301 15.95 17.96 15.03
CA ALA A 301 17.17 18.28 14.29
C ALA A 301 17.43 17.32 13.10
N THR A 302 16.81 16.14 13.12
CA THR A 302 16.89 15.16 12.04
C THR A 302 15.52 14.96 11.42
N TRP A 303 15.49 14.38 10.22
CA TRP A 303 14.27 13.79 9.69
C TRP A 303 13.83 12.66 10.62
N VAL A 304 12.54 12.66 10.96
CA VAL A 304 11.92 11.62 11.79
C VAL A 304 10.69 11.10 11.08
N ALA A 305 10.36 9.84 11.36
CA ALA A 305 9.13 9.22 10.91
C ALA A 305 7.94 10.13 11.24
N GLY A 306 7.09 10.36 10.24
CA GLY A 306 5.99 11.32 10.34
C GLY A 306 6.24 12.64 9.58
N THR A 307 7.50 12.97 9.28
CA THR A 307 7.88 14.22 8.58
C THR A 307 8.76 14.01 7.35
N ASP A 308 9.53 12.92 7.34
CA ASP A 308 10.38 12.49 6.23
C ASP A 308 9.57 12.17 4.96
N GLY A 309 8.47 11.44 5.08
CA GLY A 309 7.61 11.08 3.96
C GLY A 309 7.05 12.31 3.23
N ALA A 310 6.65 13.34 3.97
CA ALA A 310 6.13 14.58 3.38
C ALA A 310 7.21 15.32 2.60
N ARG A 311 8.46 15.35 3.12
CA ARG A 311 9.59 15.93 2.39
C ARG A 311 9.93 15.12 1.15
N ARG A 312 9.95 13.78 1.22
CA ARG A 312 10.16 12.93 0.05
C ARG A 312 9.06 13.11 -0.99
N ALA A 313 7.80 13.23 -0.59
CA ALA A 313 6.70 13.52 -1.50
C ALA A 313 6.89 14.85 -2.25
N GLN A 314 7.47 15.87 -1.59
CA GLN A 314 7.89 17.10 -2.27
C GLN A 314 9.01 16.84 -3.27
N LEU A 315 10.07 16.10 -2.88
CA LEU A 315 11.19 15.77 -3.78
C LEU A 315 10.72 15.00 -5.02
N TRP A 316 9.83 14.02 -4.85
CA TRP A 316 9.20 13.31 -5.97
C TRP A 316 8.41 14.22 -6.91
N SER A 317 7.97 15.37 -6.42
CA SER A 317 7.21 16.37 -7.18
C SER A 317 8.08 17.42 -7.88
N GLU A 318 9.40 17.45 -7.61
CA GLU A 318 10.31 18.42 -8.20
C GLU A 318 10.44 18.23 -9.73
N ASP A 319 10.80 19.32 -10.42
CA ASP A 319 11.04 19.36 -11.88
C ASP A 319 9.92 18.72 -12.71
N SER A 320 8.67 19.05 -12.36
CA SER A 320 7.46 18.48 -12.99
C SER A 320 7.44 16.96 -12.89
N CYS A 321 7.61 16.44 -11.68
CA CYS A 321 7.61 15.01 -11.37
C CYS A 321 8.74 14.22 -12.07
N ALA A 322 9.85 14.85 -12.44
CA ALA A 322 10.93 14.18 -13.18
C ALA A 322 11.49 12.95 -12.44
N PRO A 323 11.72 12.99 -11.11
CA PRO A 323 12.17 11.80 -10.38
C PRO A 323 11.15 10.65 -10.47
N MET A 324 9.86 10.95 -10.32
CA MET A 324 8.79 9.94 -10.39
C MET A 324 8.71 9.30 -11.78
N ARG A 325 8.80 10.10 -12.85
CA ARG A 325 8.83 9.60 -14.22
C ARG A 325 10.02 8.67 -14.46
N ALA A 326 11.23 9.08 -14.04
CA ALA A 326 12.42 8.27 -14.17
C ALA A 326 12.31 6.93 -13.41
N ALA A 327 11.75 6.94 -12.20
CA ALA A 327 11.53 5.72 -11.42
C ALA A 327 10.49 4.78 -12.09
N LEU A 328 9.45 5.33 -12.72
CA LEU A 328 8.48 4.54 -13.48
C LEU A 328 9.09 3.95 -14.74
N ASP A 329 9.84 4.73 -15.53
CA ASP A 329 10.50 4.25 -16.74
C ASP A 329 11.48 3.11 -16.42
N GLN A 330 12.24 3.27 -15.32
CA GLN A 330 13.10 2.23 -14.78
C GLN A 330 12.30 0.99 -14.38
N ALA A 331 11.17 1.17 -13.68
CA ALA A 331 10.34 0.04 -13.25
C ALA A 331 9.74 -0.73 -14.44
N VAL A 332 9.33 -0.03 -15.50
CA VAL A 332 8.84 -0.61 -16.76
C VAL A 332 9.93 -1.47 -17.41
N ALA A 333 11.14 -0.91 -17.58
CA ALA A 333 12.26 -1.62 -18.18
C ALA A 333 12.68 -2.86 -17.36
N GLU A 334 12.82 -2.70 -16.04
CA GLU A 334 13.21 -3.78 -15.13
C GLU A 334 12.14 -4.87 -15.01
N THR A 335 10.86 -4.51 -15.10
CA THR A 335 9.74 -5.47 -15.15
C THR A 335 9.85 -6.35 -16.39
N GLY A 336 10.09 -5.75 -17.56
CA GLY A 336 10.31 -6.50 -18.80
C GLY A 336 11.50 -7.45 -18.70
N ARG A 337 12.63 -6.96 -18.15
CA ARG A 337 13.84 -7.77 -17.92
C ARG A 337 13.60 -8.95 -16.98
N LEU A 338 12.91 -8.73 -15.86
CA LEU A 338 12.57 -9.79 -14.91
C LEU A 338 11.66 -10.87 -15.51
N LEU A 339 10.69 -10.46 -16.34
CA LEU A 339 9.82 -11.41 -17.05
C LEU A 339 10.59 -12.20 -18.12
N ASP A 340 11.47 -11.54 -18.89
CA ASP A 340 12.33 -12.22 -19.85
C ASP A 340 13.24 -13.23 -19.14
N ASP A 341 13.84 -12.87 -18.01
CA ASP A 341 14.68 -13.75 -17.21
C ASP A 341 13.87 -14.88 -16.54
N LEU A 342 12.61 -14.64 -16.15
CA LEU A 342 11.70 -15.68 -15.65
C LEU A 342 11.47 -16.76 -16.72
N TYR A 343 11.07 -16.33 -17.93
CA TYR A 343 10.73 -17.27 -19.00
C TYR A 343 11.97 -17.93 -19.62
N ALA A 344 13.13 -17.29 -19.56
CA ALA A 344 14.41 -17.87 -19.96
C ALA A 344 15.10 -18.70 -18.86
N GLN A 345 14.49 -18.84 -17.67
CA GLN A 345 15.06 -19.54 -16.50
C GLN A 345 16.43 -19.00 -16.08
N ARG A 346 16.61 -17.67 -16.14
CA ARG A 346 17.83 -16.95 -15.72
C ARG A 346 17.72 -16.25 -14.37
N LEU A 347 16.55 -16.30 -13.73
CA LEU A 347 16.39 -15.80 -12.37
C LEU A 347 17.22 -16.65 -11.38
N PRO A 348 17.63 -16.08 -10.22
CA PRO A 348 18.26 -16.86 -9.16
C PRO A 348 17.40 -18.05 -8.73
N ALA A 349 18.03 -19.07 -8.13
CA ALA A 349 17.27 -20.22 -7.61
C ALA A 349 16.23 -19.79 -6.57
N ARG A 350 15.02 -20.35 -6.65
CA ARG A 350 13.95 -20.10 -5.68
C ARG A 350 14.39 -20.50 -4.27
N VAL A 351 14.01 -19.68 -3.30
CA VAL A 351 14.19 -19.98 -1.87
C VAL A 351 12.89 -20.60 -1.33
N PRO A 352 12.95 -21.75 -0.64
CA PRO A 352 11.79 -22.35 0.02
C PRO A 352 11.14 -21.42 1.05
N SER A 353 9.81 -21.46 1.18
CA SER A 353 9.05 -20.68 2.19
C SER A 353 9.52 -20.90 3.63
N LYS A 354 10.06 -22.09 3.94
CA LYS A 354 10.58 -22.46 5.26
C LYS A 354 11.94 -21.86 5.60
N ASP A 355 12.69 -21.40 4.60
CA ASP A 355 14.01 -20.83 4.82
C ASP A 355 13.82 -19.34 5.18
N THR A 356 14.33 -18.94 6.34
CA THR A 356 14.32 -17.52 6.73
C THR A 356 15.17 -16.75 5.71
N ALA A 357 14.71 -15.54 5.35
CA ALA A 357 15.43 -14.67 4.43
C ALA A 357 16.89 -14.54 4.90
N GLN A 358 17.81 -15.27 4.24
CA GLN A 358 19.22 -15.17 4.55
C GLN A 358 19.66 -13.74 4.28
N ALA A 359 20.40 -13.20 5.24
CA ALA A 359 20.82 -11.81 5.32
C ALA A 359 21.25 -11.26 3.96
N TRP A 360 20.72 -10.10 3.61
CA TRP A 360 20.97 -9.40 2.36
C TRP A 360 22.47 -9.19 2.15
N GLY A 361 23.08 -9.96 1.25
CA GLY A 361 24.46 -9.76 0.81
C GLY A 361 24.52 -8.56 -0.12
N GLN A 362 25.25 -7.51 0.30
CA GLN A 362 25.44 -6.29 -0.48
C GLN A 362 26.65 -6.39 -1.42
N GLN A 363 26.50 -5.89 -2.64
CA GLN A 363 27.52 -5.01 -3.19
C GLN A 363 26.87 -3.62 -3.35
N PRO A 364 27.36 -2.60 -2.62
CA PRO A 364 26.89 -1.24 -2.80
C PRO A 364 27.03 -0.80 -4.27
N GLY A 365 25.97 -0.23 -4.85
CA GLY A 365 26.03 0.45 -6.14
C GLY A 365 25.65 -0.37 -7.37
N ALA A 366 25.35 -1.68 -7.26
CA ALA A 366 24.84 -2.48 -8.37
C ALA A 366 23.42 -2.99 -8.09
N ARG A 367 22.50 -2.81 -9.04
CA ARG A 367 21.15 -3.38 -9.00
C ARG A 367 21.23 -4.90 -9.17
N ALA A 368 20.71 -5.65 -8.21
CA ALA A 368 20.75 -7.10 -8.20
C ALA A 368 19.34 -7.70 -8.07
N ILE A 369 19.15 -8.86 -8.71
CA ILE A 369 17.95 -9.68 -8.52
C ILE A 369 18.21 -10.66 -7.38
N GLN A 370 17.33 -10.67 -6.39
CA GLN A 370 17.38 -11.58 -5.26
C GLN A 370 16.14 -12.47 -5.26
N ALA A 371 16.31 -13.76 -4.98
CA ALA A 371 15.19 -14.64 -4.69
C ALA A 371 14.83 -14.55 -3.20
N LEU A 372 13.55 -14.42 -2.92
CA LEU A 372 12.94 -14.46 -1.60
C LEU A 372 12.05 -15.72 -1.47
N PRO A 373 11.73 -16.12 -0.23
CA PRO A 373 10.86 -17.27 0.01
C PRO A 373 9.51 -17.17 -0.71
N GLY A 374 8.99 -18.31 -1.18
CA GLY A 374 7.65 -18.39 -1.80
C GLY A 374 7.58 -17.97 -3.27
N GLY A 375 8.69 -18.00 -4.00
CA GLY A 375 8.71 -17.68 -5.44
C GLY A 375 8.67 -16.18 -5.74
N VAL A 376 9.20 -15.38 -4.83
CA VAL A 376 9.29 -13.92 -4.94
C VAL A 376 10.69 -13.55 -5.41
N TYR A 377 10.81 -12.61 -6.34
CA TYR A 377 12.07 -12.07 -6.82
C TYR A 377 12.07 -10.56 -6.71
N VAL A 378 13.17 -9.97 -6.25
CA VAL A 378 13.28 -8.52 -6.00
C VAL A 378 14.49 -7.95 -6.73
N SER A 379 14.28 -6.97 -7.60
CA SER A 379 15.30 -6.12 -8.21
C SER A 379 15.44 -4.82 -7.42
N ARG A 380 16.62 -4.56 -6.84
CA ARG A 380 16.92 -3.34 -6.05
C ARG A 380 18.41 -3.05 -5.98
N ASN A 381 18.77 -1.80 -5.64
CA ASN A 381 20.15 -1.31 -5.50
C ASN A 381 20.52 -0.90 -4.05
N ASP A 382 19.58 -0.96 -3.11
CA ASP A 382 19.67 -0.41 -1.75
C ASP A 382 19.96 -1.48 -0.67
N ALA A 383 20.35 -2.68 -1.12
CA ALA A 383 20.62 -3.83 -0.27
C ALA A 383 19.48 -4.23 0.70
N GLY A 384 18.27 -3.75 0.43
CA GLY A 384 17.04 -4.25 1.00
C GLY A 384 16.31 -3.35 1.99
N ALA A 385 16.82 -2.16 2.32
CA ALA A 385 16.20 -1.26 3.29
C ALA A 385 14.69 -1.00 3.08
N THR A 386 14.20 -1.16 1.84
CA THR A 386 12.79 -1.07 1.51
C THR A 386 11.96 -2.26 2.01
N GLN A 387 10.97 -1.98 2.87
CA GLN A 387 9.97 -2.96 3.30
C GLN A 387 8.95 -3.28 2.21
N LEU A 388 8.62 -4.56 2.06
CA LEU A 388 7.75 -5.03 0.97
C LEU A 388 6.34 -5.44 1.43
N ASP A 389 6.11 -5.60 2.74
CA ASP A 389 4.89 -6.21 3.29
C ASP A 389 3.60 -5.43 2.98
N TYR A 390 3.72 -4.14 2.66
CA TYR A 390 2.59 -3.24 2.45
C TYR A 390 2.22 -3.04 0.97
N ARG A 391 2.93 -3.68 0.04
CA ARG A 391 2.78 -3.48 -1.43
C ARG A 391 1.38 -3.69 -2.00
N PHE A 392 0.51 -4.42 -1.29
CA PHE A 392 -0.90 -4.64 -1.68
C PHE A 392 -1.90 -3.84 -0.83
N SER A 393 -1.42 -3.11 0.17
CA SER A 393 -2.23 -2.27 1.05
C SER A 393 -2.23 -0.86 0.48
N LEU A 394 -2.98 -0.58 -0.58
CA LEU A 394 -2.98 0.75 -1.20
C LEU A 394 -4.03 1.67 -0.58
N LEU A 395 -3.74 2.97 -0.51
CA LEU A 395 -4.74 3.97 -0.15
C LEU A 395 -5.84 3.97 -1.24
N PRO A 396 -7.14 3.84 -0.90
CA PRO A 396 -8.22 3.79 -1.89
C PRO A 396 -8.47 5.15 -2.56
N LEU A 397 -8.93 5.13 -3.82
CA LEU A 397 -9.23 6.33 -4.62
C LEU A 397 -10.51 7.07 -4.17
N LYS A 398 -11.39 6.40 -3.43
CA LYS A 398 -12.65 6.94 -2.90
C LYS A 398 -12.73 6.64 -1.41
N ASP A 399 -13.20 7.61 -0.64
CA ASP A 399 -13.56 7.44 0.78
C ASP A 399 -14.90 6.72 0.95
#